data_AF-A0A183PB25-F1
#
_entry.id   AF-A0A183PB25-F1
#
_cell.length_a   1.000
_cell.length_b   1.000
_cell.length_c   1.000
_cell.angle_alpha   90.00
_cell.angle_beta   90.00
_cell.angle_gamma   90.00
#
_symmetry.space_group_name_H-M   'P 1'
#
loop_
_entity.id
_entity.type
_entity.pdbx_description
1 polymer ?
#
loop_
_entity_poly.entity_id
_entity_poly.type
_entity_poly.pdbx_seq_one_letter_code
_entity_poly.pdbx_strand_id
1 'polypeptide(L)'
;MQRWVNREISNFEYLMRLNTIAGRTFNDLGQYPVFPWILADYTSSELDLNSQHTFRDLSRPIGLANPKFIEEVREKYNSFEDPSGVMQKFHHGTHYSSAAGVLHYLVRLEPFTTYHVNLHGNKFDVADRQFYSIPKAWRFILDNPNDNKELIPEFFFLPEFLRNSNSKLYHISKTK
;
A
#
# COMPACT_ATOMS: atom_id res chain seq x y z
N MET A 1 -0.23 -7.33 -24.11
CA MET A 1 -1.55 -7.61 -23.51
C MET A 1 -2.08 -8.99 -23.91
N GLN A 2 -2.03 -9.39 -25.20
CA GLN A 2 -2.55 -10.68 -25.67
C GLN A 2 -2.01 -11.91 -24.93
N ARG A 3 -0.70 -11.95 -24.65
CA ARG A 3 -0.07 -13.05 -23.91
C ARG A 3 -0.69 -13.29 -22.52
N TRP A 4 -1.09 -12.22 -21.83
CA TRP A 4 -1.76 -12.34 -20.53
C TRP A 4 -3.18 -12.88 -20.68
N VAL A 5 -3.94 -12.39 -21.66
CA VAL A 5 -5.28 -12.91 -21.99
C VAL A 5 -5.22 -14.40 -22.35
N ASN A 6 -4.20 -14.81 -23.10
CA ASN A 6 -3.94 -16.20 -23.46
C ASN A 6 -3.36 -17.05 -22.31
N ARG A 7 -3.14 -16.46 -21.12
CA ARG A 7 -2.52 -17.12 -19.95
C ARG A 7 -1.08 -17.61 -20.17
N GLU A 8 -0.36 -17.03 -21.12
CA GLU A 8 1.06 -17.32 -21.36
C GLU A 8 1.99 -16.61 -20.36
N ILE A 9 1.47 -15.60 -19.65
CA ILE A 9 2.15 -14.90 -18.56
C ILE A 9 1.19 -14.75 -17.38
N SER A 10 1.72 -14.76 -16.16
CA SER A 10 0.92 -14.63 -14.93
C SER A 10 0.41 -13.20 -14.72
N ASN A 11 -0.56 -13.03 -13.82
CA ASN A 11 -1.01 -11.70 -13.38
C ASN A 11 0.17 -10.89 -12.80
N PHE A 12 1.05 -11.53 -12.02
CA PHE A 12 2.22 -10.89 -11.45
C PHE A 12 3.15 -10.36 -12.55
N GLU A 13 3.51 -11.20 -13.53
CA GLU A 13 4.39 -10.79 -14.62
C GLU A 13 3.74 -9.68 -15.47
N TYR A 14 2.44 -9.79 -15.71
CA TYR A 14 1.70 -8.76 -16.43
C TYR A 14 1.71 -7.42 -15.69
N LEU A 15 1.44 -7.40 -14.38
CA LEU A 15 1.51 -6.19 -13.55
C LEU A 15 2.92 -5.61 -13.49
N MET A 16 3.96 -6.44 -13.41
CA MET A 16 5.35 -5.97 -13.49
C MET A 16 5.63 -5.28 -14.82
N ARG A 17 5.21 -5.89 -15.95
CA ARG A 17 5.37 -5.30 -17.29
C ARG A 17 4.62 -3.97 -17.41
N LEU A 18 3.39 -3.88 -16.89
CA LEU A 18 2.62 -2.62 -16.88
C LEU A 18 3.34 -1.53 -16.08
N ASN A 19 3.85 -1.86 -14.89
CA ASN A 19 4.64 -0.93 -14.08
C ASN A 19 5.87 -0.44 -14.86
N THR A 20 6.65 -1.33 -15.46
CA THR A 20 7.84 -0.96 -16.26
C THR A 20 7.49 -0.03 -17.42
N ILE A 21 6.45 -0.33 -18.20
CA ILE A 21 6.04 0.50 -19.34
C ILE A 21 5.52 1.87 -18.86
N ALA A 22 4.90 1.93 -17.68
CA ALA A 22 4.47 3.19 -17.05
C ALA A 22 5.63 3.99 -16.43
N GLY A 23 6.89 3.59 -16.64
CA GLY A 23 8.08 4.28 -16.13
C GLY A 23 8.42 3.96 -14.67
N ARG A 24 7.71 3.02 -14.04
CA ARG A 24 7.98 2.63 -12.65
C ARG A 24 9.26 1.82 -12.55
N THR A 25 10.02 2.04 -11.49
CA THR A 25 11.34 1.45 -11.31
C THR A 25 11.69 1.26 -9.83
N PHE A 26 12.50 0.24 -9.54
CA PHE A 26 13.05 0.01 -8.21
C PHE A 26 14.13 1.04 -7.82
N ASN A 27 14.67 1.79 -8.79
CA ASN A 27 15.73 2.77 -8.57
C ASN A 27 15.23 4.12 -8.03
N ASP A 28 13.92 4.39 -8.10
CA ASP A 28 13.30 5.60 -7.59
C ASP A 28 12.09 5.23 -6.73
N LEU A 29 12.22 5.43 -5.41
CA LEU A 29 11.16 5.13 -4.45
C LEU A 29 9.88 5.96 -4.68
N GLY A 30 9.99 7.14 -5.29
CA GLY A 30 8.83 7.95 -5.68
C GLY A 30 8.04 7.34 -6.85
N GLN A 31 8.68 6.52 -7.66
CA GLN A 31 8.12 5.85 -8.84
C GLN A 31 8.18 4.32 -8.71
N TYR A 32 8.14 3.82 -7.48
CA TYR A 32 8.21 2.39 -7.21
C TYR A 32 7.04 1.62 -7.87
N PRO A 33 7.23 0.36 -8.27
CA PRO A 33 6.15 -0.46 -8.80
C PRO A 33 4.99 -0.60 -7.81
N VAL A 34 3.76 -0.58 -8.32
CA VAL A 34 2.52 -0.61 -7.54
C VAL A 34 1.76 -1.89 -7.81
N PHE A 35 1.30 -2.55 -6.76
CA PHE A 35 0.46 -3.74 -6.81
C PHE A 35 -0.83 -3.51 -6.02
N PRO A 36 -1.98 -4.04 -6.46
CA PRO A 36 -3.22 -3.87 -5.72
C PRO A 36 -3.24 -4.73 -4.46
N TRP A 37 -3.91 -4.26 -3.40
CA TRP A 37 -4.46 -5.15 -2.38
C TRP A 37 -5.40 -6.16 -3.04
N ILE A 38 -5.22 -7.46 -2.75
CA ILE A 38 -6.05 -8.54 -3.32
C ILE A 38 -7.00 -9.11 -2.29
N LEU A 39 -6.50 -9.45 -1.11
CA LEU A 39 -7.32 -10.01 -0.03
C LEU A 39 -8.01 -8.89 0.75
N ALA A 40 -9.23 -9.15 1.17
CA ALA A 40 -10.02 -8.28 2.04
C ALA A 40 -10.28 -8.90 3.43
N ASP A 41 -10.06 -10.21 3.56
CA ASP A 41 -10.18 -10.94 4.82
C ASP A 41 -8.80 -11.23 5.42
N TYR A 42 -8.59 -10.67 6.60
CA TYR A 42 -7.39 -10.86 7.43
C TYR A 42 -7.76 -11.27 8.86
N THR A 43 -8.99 -11.76 9.05
CA THR A 43 -9.56 -12.07 10.37
C THR A 43 -9.96 -13.52 10.51
N SER A 44 -10.35 -14.19 9.42
CA SER A 44 -10.62 -15.62 9.44
C SER A 44 -9.34 -16.43 9.64
N SER A 45 -9.49 -17.55 10.37
CA SER A 45 -8.38 -18.50 10.59
C SER A 45 -7.99 -19.24 9.32
N GLU A 46 -8.93 -19.40 8.38
CA GLU A 46 -8.75 -20.02 7.08
C GLU A 46 -9.41 -19.13 6.01
N LEU A 47 -8.76 -18.97 4.87
CA LEU A 47 -9.27 -18.17 3.75
C LEU A 47 -9.97 -19.05 2.72
N ASP A 48 -11.27 -18.83 2.53
CA ASP A 48 -12.02 -19.46 1.44
C ASP A 48 -11.82 -18.67 0.13
N LEU A 49 -10.92 -19.16 -0.72
CA LEU A 49 -10.61 -18.54 -2.00
C LEU A 49 -11.75 -18.64 -3.04
N ASN A 50 -12.87 -19.29 -2.72
CA ASN A 50 -14.07 -19.30 -3.56
C ASN A 50 -15.08 -18.22 -3.13
N SER A 51 -14.92 -17.64 -1.94
CA SER A 51 -15.78 -16.58 -1.42
C SER A 51 -15.37 -15.24 -1.99
N GLN A 52 -16.35 -14.50 -2.54
CA GLN A 52 -16.11 -13.13 -3.01
C GLN A 52 -15.68 -12.19 -1.88
N HIS A 53 -16.09 -12.45 -0.64
CA HIS A 53 -15.76 -11.63 0.52
C HIS A 53 -14.28 -11.69 0.90
N THR A 54 -13.58 -12.75 0.47
CA THR A 54 -12.13 -12.88 0.69
C THR A 54 -11.33 -11.91 -0.16
N PHE A 55 -11.90 -11.39 -1.25
CA PHE A 55 -11.21 -10.52 -2.19
C PHE A 55 -11.71 -9.08 -2.11
N ARG A 56 -10.78 -8.14 -2.31
CA ARG A 56 -11.11 -6.73 -2.48
C ARG A 56 -11.82 -6.53 -3.82
N ASP A 57 -12.82 -5.66 -3.84
CA ASP A 57 -13.39 -5.15 -5.09
C ASP A 57 -12.33 -4.32 -5.86
N LEU A 58 -11.75 -4.91 -6.91
CA LEU A 58 -10.73 -4.28 -7.76
C LEU A 58 -11.31 -3.24 -8.73
N SER A 59 -12.64 -3.10 -8.83
CA SER A 59 -13.26 -2.05 -9.64
C SER A 59 -13.19 -0.66 -8.97
N ARG A 60 -12.82 -0.62 -7.69
CA ARG A 60 -12.72 0.61 -6.89
C ARG A 60 -11.26 0.93 -6.54
N PRO A 61 -10.92 2.22 -6.41
CA PRO A 61 -9.63 2.62 -5.84
C PRO A 61 -9.56 2.23 -4.36
N ILE A 62 -8.35 2.00 -3.86
CA ILE A 62 -8.10 1.59 -2.47
C ILE A 62 -8.70 2.54 -1.43
N GLY A 63 -8.73 3.85 -1.70
CA GLY A 63 -9.35 4.85 -0.81
C GLY A 63 -10.85 4.71 -0.64
N LEU A 64 -11.49 3.93 -1.52
CA LEU A 64 -12.91 3.58 -1.47
C LEU A 64 -13.10 2.07 -1.31
N ALA A 65 -12.09 1.36 -0.82
CA ALA A 65 -12.20 -0.06 -0.48
C ALA A 65 -13.29 -0.30 0.56
N ASN A 66 -13.51 0.66 1.46
CA ASN A 66 -14.70 0.69 2.31
C ASN A 66 -15.79 1.58 1.68
N PRO A 67 -16.93 1.01 1.26
CA PRO A 67 -18.03 1.78 0.65
C PRO A 67 -18.59 2.89 1.55
N LYS A 68 -18.41 2.80 2.88
CA LYS A 68 -18.91 3.80 3.84
C LYS A 68 -18.36 5.22 3.58
N PHE A 69 -17.19 5.32 2.96
CA PHE A 69 -16.53 6.61 2.70
C PHE A 69 -16.90 7.23 1.34
N ILE A 70 -17.68 6.56 0.50
CA ILE A 70 -17.99 7.05 -0.85
C ILE A 70 -18.67 8.42 -0.81
N GLU A 71 -19.72 8.56 0.00
CA GLU A 71 -20.45 9.83 0.09
C GLU A 71 -19.59 10.91 0.76
N GLU A 72 -18.88 10.59 1.84
CA GLU A 72 -17.97 11.54 2.51
C GLU A 72 -16.90 12.09 1.56
N VAL A 73 -16.24 11.22 0.79
CA VAL A 73 -15.18 11.61 -0.16
C VAL A 73 -15.77 12.41 -1.33
N ARG A 74 -16.96 12.06 -1.81
CA ARG A 74 -17.68 12.81 -2.85
C ARG A 74 -18.09 14.20 -2.36
N GLU A 75 -18.61 14.30 -1.14
CA GLU A 75 -19.00 15.57 -0.52
C GLU A 75 -17.80 16.49 -0.36
N LYS A 76 -16.66 15.98 0.16
CA LYS A 76 -15.41 16.74 0.25
C LYS A 76 -14.95 17.27 -1.10
N TYR A 77 -14.99 16.44 -2.14
CA TYR A 77 -14.68 16.89 -3.50
C TYR A 77 -15.60 18.02 -3.95
N ASN A 78 -16.91 17.85 -3.76
CA ASN A 78 -17.91 18.82 -4.19
C ASN A 78 -17.79 20.15 -3.44
N SER A 79 -17.55 20.11 -2.13
CA SER A 79 -17.45 21.29 -1.27
C SER A 79 -16.07 21.94 -1.26
N PHE A 80 -15.05 21.32 -1.86
CA PHE A 80 -13.71 21.89 -1.90
C PHE A 80 -13.69 23.14 -2.78
N GLU A 81 -13.30 24.27 -2.19
CA GLU A 81 -13.03 25.53 -2.85
C GLU A 81 -11.64 26.00 -2.46
N ASP A 82 -10.78 26.24 -3.44
CA ASP A 82 -9.47 26.84 -3.21
C ASP A 82 -9.55 28.36 -3.40
N PRO A 83 -9.35 29.17 -2.34
CA PRO A 83 -9.38 30.63 -2.44
C PRO A 83 -8.37 31.20 -3.45
N SER A 84 -7.28 30.48 -3.72
CA SER A 84 -6.26 30.93 -4.68
C SER A 84 -6.58 30.55 -6.14
N GLY A 85 -7.52 29.63 -6.37
CA GLY A 85 -7.86 29.09 -7.69
C GLY A 85 -6.77 28.25 -8.37
N VAL A 86 -5.69 27.92 -7.65
CA VAL A 86 -4.54 27.16 -8.18
C VAL A 86 -4.78 25.66 -8.05
N MET A 87 -5.41 25.22 -6.95
CA MET A 87 -5.63 23.83 -6.63
C MET A 87 -6.95 23.33 -7.21
N GLN A 88 -6.88 22.33 -8.09
CA GLN A 88 -8.06 21.64 -8.59
C GLN A 88 -8.69 20.78 -7.50
N LYS A 89 -10.00 20.54 -7.59
CA LYS A 89 -10.72 19.62 -6.71
C LYS A 89 -10.12 18.21 -6.79
N PHE A 90 -10.03 17.52 -5.66
CA PHE A 90 -9.49 16.17 -5.56
C PHE A 90 -10.27 15.34 -4.54
N HIS A 91 -10.30 14.02 -4.74
CA HIS A 91 -10.95 13.10 -3.79
C HIS A 91 -10.01 12.73 -2.63
N HIS A 92 -8.72 12.57 -2.93
CA HIS A 92 -7.72 12.12 -1.97
C HIS A 92 -6.50 13.06 -2.03
N GLY A 93 -6.13 13.62 -0.88
CA GLY A 93 -4.91 14.45 -0.76
C GLY A 93 -3.62 13.62 -0.61
N THR A 94 -3.74 12.30 -0.55
CA THR A 94 -2.61 11.36 -0.41
C THR A 94 -2.56 10.43 -1.62
N HIS A 95 -1.35 10.05 -2.01
CA HIS A 95 -1.12 9.19 -3.15
C HIS A 95 -0.95 7.73 -2.73
N TYR A 96 -1.39 6.79 -3.57
CA TYR A 96 -1.36 5.36 -3.28
C TYR A 96 0.03 4.73 -3.34
N SER A 97 0.99 5.43 -3.94
CA SER A 97 2.39 5.05 -4.03
C SER A 97 3.25 6.23 -3.66
N SER A 98 4.08 6.11 -2.64
CA SER A 98 5.03 7.15 -2.25
C SER A 98 6.29 6.53 -1.69
N ALA A 99 7.41 7.27 -1.74
CA ALA A 99 8.67 6.81 -1.17
C ALA A 99 8.52 6.45 0.32
N ALA A 100 7.79 7.27 1.07
CA ALA A 100 7.48 7.00 2.47
C ALA A 100 6.67 5.71 2.66
N GLY A 101 5.72 5.42 1.76
CA GLY A 101 4.95 4.16 1.77
C GLY A 101 5.80 2.93 1.50
N VAL A 102 6.71 3.00 0.52
CA VAL A 102 7.65 1.90 0.22
C VAL A 102 8.57 1.64 1.40
N LEU A 103 9.16 2.70 1.98
CA LEU A 103 10.01 2.59 3.17
C LEU A 103 9.25 2.07 4.39
N HIS A 104 7.98 2.43 4.53
CA HIS A 104 7.11 1.92 5.59
C HIS A 104 6.98 0.40 5.50
N TYR A 105 6.73 -0.17 4.32
CA TYR A 105 6.65 -1.63 4.15
C TYR A 105 8.01 -2.32 4.31
N LEU A 106 9.07 -1.78 3.68
CA LEU A 106 10.39 -2.41 3.61
C LEU A 106 11.31 -2.10 4.80
N VAL A 107 10.79 -1.48 5.87
CA VAL A 107 11.56 -1.00 7.02
C VAL A 107 12.50 -2.04 7.66
N ARG A 108 12.23 -3.35 7.48
CA ARG A 108 13.03 -4.48 8.00
C ARG A 108 14.23 -4.88 7.13
N LEU A 109 14.32 -4.37 5.90
CA LEU A 109 15.38 -4.71 4.94
C LEU A 109 16.34 -3.55 4.74
N GLU A 110 17.63 -3.84 4.69
CA GLU A 110 18.62 -2.85 4.22
C GLU A 110 18.62 -2.80 2.69
N PRO A 111 18.87 -1.62 2.07
CA PRO A 111 19.18 -0.32 2.69
C PRO A 111 17.94 0.50 3.14
N PHE A 112 16.73 -0.04 3.01
CA PHE A 112 15.48 0.67 3.31
C PHE A 112 15.33 1.06 4.79
N THR A 113 15.83 0.23 5.71
CA THR A 113 15.94 0.60 7.13
C THR A 113 16.74 1.90 7.29
N THR A 114 17.91 1.98 6.66
CA THR A 114 18.76 3.19 6.70
C THR A 114 18.04 4.39 6.09
N TYR A 115 17.39 4.23 4.93
CA TYR A 115 16.64 5.31 4.29
C TYR A 115 15.45 5.80 5.13
N HIS A 116 14.73 4.89 5.79
CA HIS A 116 13.64 5.23 6.69
C HIS A 116 14.14 6.07 7.87
N VAL A 117 15.23 5.66 8.52
CA VAL A 117 15.84 6.40 9.64
C VAL A 117 16.28 7.80 9.20
N ASN A 118 16.88 7.93 8.02
CA ASN A 118 17.29 9.22 7.48
C ASN A 118 16.09 10.13 7.20
N LEU A 119 15.01 9.60 6.60
CA LEU A 119 13.78 10.35 6.34
C LEU A 119 13.15 10.91 7.62
N HIS A 120 13.30 10.21 8.74
CA HIS A 120 12.71 10.58 10.03
C HIS A 120 13.69 11.31 10.97
N GLY A 121 14.78 11.89 10.45
CA GLY A 121 15.71 12.72 11.21
C GLY A 121 16.69 11.91 12.05
N ASN A 122 17.28 10.87 11.46
CA ASN A 122 18.26 9.96 12.08
C ASN A 122 17.73 9.17 13.28
N LYS A 123 16.41 8.95 13.31
CA LYS A 123 15.73 8.08 14.27
C LYS A 123 14.62 7.32 13.58
N PHE A 124 14.19 6.21 14.18
CA PHE A 124 12.96 5.54 13.75
C PHE A 124 11.74 6.42 14.00
N ASP A 125 10.70 6.24 13.18
CA ASP A 125 9.39 6.79 13.50
C ASP A 125 8.82 6.19 14.79
N VAL A 126 7.79 6.81 15.36
CA VAL A 126 7.11 6.26 16.54
C VAL A 126 6.52 4.89 16.23
N ALA A 127 6.68 3.95 17.16
CA ALA A 127 6.35 2.54 16.95
C ALA A 127 4.91 2.30 16.44
N ASP A 128 3.94 3.08 16.92
CA ASP A 128 2.52 2.93 16.55
C ASP A 128 2.24 3.26 15.07
N ARG A 129 3.13 4.01 14.40
CA ARG A 129 3.02 4.34 12.97
C ARG A 129 3.84 3.45 12.06
N GLN A 130 4.67 2.57 12.62
CA GLN A 130 5.51 1.68 11.82
C GLN A 130 4.70 0.47 11.32
N PHE A 131 5.14 -0.13 10.22
CA PHE A 131 4.50 -1.32 9.69
C PHE A 131 4.84 -2.56 10.53
N TYR A 132 3.84 -3.22 11.13
CA TYR A 132 4.07 -4.42 11.94
C TYR A 132 3.04 -5.53 11.77
N SER A 133 1.95 -5.27 11.07
CA SER A 133 0.88 -6.25 10.88
C SER A 133 0.12 -5.93 9.59
N ILE A 134 0.03 -6.90 8.68
CA ILE A 134 -0.77 -6.80 7.46
C ILE A 134 -2.26 -6.60 7.79
N PRO A 135 -2.89 -7.39 8.70
CA PRO A 135 -4.27 -7.14 9.11
C PRO A 135 -4.51 -5.71 9.62
N LYS A 136 -3.61 -5.17 10.43
CA LYS A 136 -3.75 -3.80 10.94
C LYS A 136 -3.55 -2.74 9.85
N ALA A 137 -2.62 -2.94 8.92
CA ALA A 137 -2.45 -2.05 7.78
C ALA A 137 -3.71 -2.01 6.90
N TRP A 138 -4.29 -3.17 6.61
CA TRP A 138 -5.56 -3.26 5.88
C TRP A 138 -6.71 -2.57 6.63
N ARG A 139 -6.84 -2.84 7.94
CA ARG A 139 -7.86 -2.19 8.77
C ARG A 139 -7.71 -0.67 8.81
N PHE A 140 -6.48 -0.16 8.86
CA PHE A 140 -6.22 1.27 8.87
C PHE A 140 -6.71 1.95 7.58
N ILE A 141 -6.54 1.30 6.42
CA ILE A 141 -7.12 1.74 5.14
C ILE A 141 -8.66 1.74 5.23
N LEU A 142 -9.27 0.68 5.77
CA LEU A 142 -10.73 0.58 5.88
C LEU A 142 -11.36 1.55 6.90
N ASP A 143 -10.56 2.10 7.81
CA ASP A 143 -10.98 3.02 8.86
C ASP A 143 -10.60 4.48 8.57
N ASN A 144 -9.78 4.75 7.54
CA ASN A 144 -9.34 6.10 7.20
C ASN A 144 -9.24 6.32 5.67
N PRO A 145 -10.12 7.12 5.05
CA PRO A 145 -10.13 7.37 3.59
C PRO A 145 -8.95 8.24 3.13
N ASN A 146 -8.12 8.73 4.05
CA ASN A 146 -6.87 9.42 3.74
C ASN A 146 -5.67 8.48 3.71
N ASP A 147 -5.80 7.22 4.14
CA ASP A 147 -4.76 6.21 3.91
C ASP A 147 -5.08 5.41 2.65
N ASN A 148 -4.46 5.82 1.55
CA ASN A 148 -4.72 5.28 0.23
C ASN A 148 -3.59 4.36 -0.27
N LYS A 149 -2.75 3.81 0.60
CA LYS A 149 -1.58 3.02 0.16
C LYS A 149 -2.00 1.70 -0.51
N GLU A 150 -1.64 1.55 -1.77
CA GLU A 150 -1.62 0.24 -2.44
C GLU A 150 -0.36 -0.55 -2.02
N LEU A 151 -0.33 -1.83 -2.38
CA LEU A 151 0.80 -2.71 -2.09
C LEU A 151 1.99 -2.48 -3.03
N ILE A 152 3.11 -3.10 -2.65
CA ILE A 152 4.32 -3.25 -3.46
C ILE A 152 4.49 -4.71 -3.91
N PRO A 153 5.27 -5.00 -4.97
CA PRO A 153 5.48 -6.35 -5.47
C PRO A 153 5.97 -7.37 -4.43
N GLU A 154 6.75 -6.91 -3.44
CA GLU A 154 7.39 -7.74 -2.42
C GLU A 154 6.38 -8.54 -1.58
N PHE A 155 5.13 -8.06 -1.45
CA PHE A 155 4.04 -8.79 -0.80
C PHE A 155 3.72 -10.14 -1.46
N PHE A 156 4.15 -10.34 -2.70
CA PHE A 156 3.85 -11.52 -3.49
C PHE A 156 5.05 -12.46 -3.68
N PHE A 157 6.27 -12.07 -3.28
CA PHE A 157 7.45 -12.92 -3.48
C PHE A 157 8.57 -12.82 -2.43
N LEU A 158 8.56 -11.85 -1.51
CA LEU A 158 9.69 -11.58 -0.61
C LEU A 158 9.31 -11.68 0.88
N PRO A 159 9.06 -12.86 1.45
CA PRO A 159 8.62 -12.99 2.85
C PRO A 159 9.58 -12.37 3.89
N GLU A 160 10.84 -12.13 3.53
CA GLU A 160 11.87 -11.53 4.37
C GLU A 160 11.51 -10.12 4.84
N PHE A 161 10.76 -9.32 4.08
CA PHE A 161 10.39 -7.96 4.51
C PHE A 161 9.45 -7.96 5.74
N LEU A 162 8.84 -9.11 6.06
CA LEU A 162 8.01 -9.31 7.26
C LEU A 162 8.82 -9.82 8.46
N ARG A 163 10.07 -10.25 8.25
CA ARG A 163 10.91 -10.85 9.30
C ARG A 163 11.89 -9.83 9.86
N ASN A 164 11.97 -9.71 11.17
CA ASN A 164 12.95 -8.84 11.83
C ASN A 164 14.29 -9.56 12.04
N SER A 165 14.90 -10.06 10.96
CA SER A 165 16.17 -10.81 11.05
C SER A 165 17.35 -9.97 11.53
N ASN A 166 17.31 -8.66 11.28
CA ASN A 166 18.39 -7.73 11.64
C ASN A 166 18.34 -7.30 13.11
N SER A 167 17.29 -7.67 13.85
CA SER A 167 17.00 -7.26 15.23
C SER A 167 16.95 -5.73 15.49
N LYS A 168 17.31 -4.87 14.53
CA LYS A 168 17.39 -3.40 14.68
C LYS A 168 16.06 -2.72 15.06
N LEU A 169 14.94 -3.41 14.88
CA LEU A 169 13.59 -2.89 15.14
C LEU A 169 13.05 -3.37 16.50
N TYR A 170 13.87 -3.35 17.55
CA TYR A 170 13.50 -3.77 18.91
C TYR A 170 12.26 -3.05 19.49
N HIS A 171 11.88 -1.90 18.91
CA HIS A 171 10.74 -1.09 19.33
C HIS A 171 9.46 -1.35 18.52
N ILE A 172 9.54 -2.04 17.37
CA ILE A 172 8.35 -2.50 16.64
C ILE A 172 7.88 -3.80 17.30
N SER A 173 7.31 -3.62 18.49
CA SER A 173 6.62 -4.61 19.32
C SER A 173 7.25 -6.01 19.38
N LYS A 174 7.74 -6.34 20.58
CA LYS A 174 7.58 -7.68 21.15
C LYS A 174 6.09 -8.05 21.16
N THR A 175 5.55 -8.49 20.03
CA THR A 175 4.25 -9.18 20.02
C THR A 175 4.51 -10.61 20.43
N LYS A 176 4.07 -10.93 21.65
CA LYS A 176 3.68 -12.28 22.06
C LYS A 176 2.61 -12.82 21.11
#